data_AF-A0A9Q3Z595-F1
#
_entry.id   AF-A0A9Q3Z595-F1
#
_cell.length_a   1.000
_cell.length_b   1.000
_cell.length_c   1.000
_cell.angle_alpha   90.00
_cell.angle_beta   90.00
_cell.angle_gamma   90.00
#
_symmetry.space_group_name_H-M   'P 1'
#
loop_
_entity.id
_entity.type
_entity.pdbx_description
1 polymer ?
#
loop_
_entity_poly.entity_id
_entity_poly.type
_entity_poly.pdbx_seq_one_letter_code
_entity_poly.pdbx_strand_id
1 'polypeptide(L)'
;MEVTGERTKRATVYANPDGYTFMLEESAVPVRVAKPVGGWEASDATLEERSDGSMGPRRPPPTALLDCFPGLELDLPPGGPSWRPSMRARGLLNLPVHY
;
A
#
# COMPACT_ATOMS: atom_id res chain seq x y z
N MET A 1 -6.48 8.31 25.58
CA MET A 1 -5.94 6.94 25.35
C MET A 1 -6.35 6.48 23.97
N GLU A 2 -5.50 5.76 23.26
CA GLU A 2 -5.87 5.27 21.93
C GLU A 2 -6.83 4.06 21.96
N VAL A 3 -7.80 4.05 21.04
CA VAL A 3 -8.72 2.95 20.79
C VAL A 3 -8.18 2.09 19.65
N THR A 4 -7.38 1.08 19.97
CA THR A 4 -6.65 0.26 18.97
C THR A 4 -7.57 -0.52 18.03
N GLY A 5 -8.79 -0.85 18.44
CA GLY A 5 -9.79 -1.53 17.60
C GLY A 5 -10.30 -0.70 16.42
N GLU A 6 -10.27 0.63 16.53
CA GLU A 6 -10.69 1.58 15.49
C GLU A 6 -9.51 2.05 14.61
N ARG A 7 -8.31 1.48 14.83
CA ARG A 7 -7.10 1.88 14.11
C ARG A 7 -7.13 1.37 12.68
N THR A 8 -6.98 2.27 11.72
CA THR A 8 -6.84 1.95 10.29
C THR A 8 -5.50 2.44 9.74
N LYS A 9 -5.25 2.17 8.45
CA LYS A 9 -4.08 2.70 7.72
C LYS A 9 -3.99 4.24 7.66
N ARG A 10 -5.11 4.94 7.90
CA ARG A 10 -5.22 6.41 7.77
C ARG A 10 -5.77 7.11 9.01
N ALA A 11 -6.38 6.36 9.93
CA ALA A 11 -7.09 6.94 11.06
C ALA A 11 -6.60 6.37 12.40
N THR A 12 -6.53 7.25 13.40
CA THR A 12 -6.37 6.89 14.81
C THR A 12 -7.49 7.53 15.62
N VAL A 13 -8.15 6.74 16.47
CA VAL A 13 -9.17 7.25 17.40
C VAL A 13 -8.59 7.26 18.81
N TYR A 14 -8.73 8.40 19.49
CA TYR A 14 -8.36 8.55 20.89
C TYR A 14 -9.60 8.83 21.73
N ALA A 15 -9.76 8.07 22.81
CA ALA A 15 -10.69 8.40 23.89
C ALA A 15 -10.09 9.54 24.73
N ASN A 16 -10.83 10.63 24.87
CA ASN A 16 -10.41 11.78 25.65
C ASN A 16 -10.58 11.50 27.16
N PRO A 17 -9.80 12.16 28.04
CA PRO A 17 -9.89 11.97 29.48
C PRO A 17 -11.24 12.36 30.10
N ASP A 18 -12.04 13.14 29.36
CA ASP A 18 -13.38 13.56 29.78
C ASP A 18 -14.38 12.40 29.86
N GLY A 19 -14.06 11.24 29.27
CA GLY A 19 -14.87 10.03 29.29
C GLY A 19 -16.10 10.05 28.38
N TYR A 20 -16.31 11.13 27.63
CA TYR A 20 -17.51 11.31 26.79
C TYR A 20 -17.19 11.68 25.34
N THR A 21 -15.97 12.10 25.03
CA THR A 21 -15.60 12.50 23.68
C THR A 21 -14.45 11.69 23.11
N PHE A 22 -14.40 11.66 21.77
CA PHE A 22 -13.34 11.03 21.01
C PHE A 22 -12.68 12.06 20.10
N MET A 23 -11.37 11.93 19.92
CA MET A 23 -10.60 12.66 18.93
C MET A 23 -10.25 11.71 17.79
N LEU A 24 -10.51 12.14 16.55
CA LEU A 24 -10.09 11.46 15.34
C LEU A 24 -8.90 12.21 14.74
N GLU A 25 -7.79 11.51 14.58
CA GLU A 25 -6.70 11.95 13.70
C GLU A 25 -6.80 11.19 12.38
N GLU A 26 -7.01 11.90 11.28
CA GLU A 26 -7.09 11.34 9.93
C GLU A 26 -5.97 11.88 9.04
N SER A 27 -5.41 11.01 8.21
CA SER A 27 -4.36 11.34 7.24
C SER A 27 -4.85 11.12 5.81
N ALA A 28 -4.56 12.07 4.92
CA ALA A 28 -4.87 11.97 3.49
C ALA A 28 -4.10 10.83 2.80
N VAL A 29 -2.91 10.52 3.30
CA VAL A 29 -2.07 9.40 2.84
C VAL A 29 -1.95 8.34 3.94
N PRO A 30 -1.78 7.05 3.59
CA PRO A 30 -1.57 6.03 4.61
C PRO A 30 -0.22 6.24 5.32
N VAL A 31 -0.26 6.27 6.65
CA VAL A 31 0.92 6.52 7.51
C VAL A 31 1.47 5.24 8.15
N ARG A 32 0.78 4.12 7.92
CA ARG A 32 1.15 2.83 8.49
C ARG A 32 0.78 1.68 7.57
N VAL A 33 1.54 0.60 7.68
CA VAL A 33 1.35 -0.68 7.00
C VAL A 33 0.91 -1.76 7.98
N ALA A 34 0.09 -2.69 7.50
CA ALA A 34 -0.24 -3.88 8.27
C ALA A 34 0.98 -4.82 8.29
N LYS A 35 1.32 -5.37 9.44
CA LYS A 35 2.36 -6.40 9.54
C LYS A 35 1.79 -7.75 9.08
N PRO A 36 2.62 -8.64 8.50
CA PRO A 36 2.16 -9.97 8.06
C PRO A 36 1.54 -10.82 9.18
N VAL A 37 2.01 -10.67 10.42
CA VAL A 37 1.57 -11.44 11.59
C VAL A 37 0.61 -10.61 12.48
N GLY A 38 -0.08 -9.64 11.87
CA GLY A 38 -1.02 -8.76 12.56
C GLY A 38 -0.37 -7.56 13.26
N GLY A 39 -1.19 -6.55 13.53
CA GLY A 39 -0.74 -5.26 14.04
C GLY A 39 -0.28 -4.31 12.93
N TRP A 40 0.17 -3.13 13.35
CA TRP A 40 0.48 -2.01 12.47
C TRP A 40 1.91 -1.52 12.69
N GLU A 41 2.54 -1.02 11.65
CA GLU A 41 3.86 -0.39 11.70
C GLU A 41 3.87 0.92 10.93
N ALA A 42 4.64 1.90 11.38
CA ALA A 42 4.79 3.16 10.66
C ALA A 42 5.41 2.93 9.27
N SER A 43 4.92 3.66 8.27
CA SER A 43 5.59 3.72 6.97
C SER A 43 6.94 4.43 7.15
N ASP A 44 7.99 3.89 6.52
CA ASP A 44 9.35 4.41 6.55
C ASP A 44 9.90 4.41 5.11
N ALA A 45 9.94 5.59 4.50
CA ALA A 45 10.41 5.76 3.14
C ALA A 45 11.95 5.85 3.04
N THR A 46 12.68 5.69 4.15
CA THR A 46 14.14 5.64 4.15
C THR A 46 14.60 4.50 3.25
N LEU A 47 15.50 4.78 2.31
CA LEU A 47 16.01 3.78 1.40
C LEU A 47 17.00 2.84 2.11
N GLU A 48 16.82 1.54 1.93
CA GLU A 48 17.77 0.51 2.35
C GLU A 48 18.14 -0.37 1.16
N GLU A 49 19.40 -0.83 1.17
CA GLU A 49 19.90 -1.80 0.22
C GLU A 49 19.41 -3.19 0.64
N ARG A 50 18.77 -3.90 -0.28
CA ARG A 50 18.26 -5.26 -0.07
C ARG A 50 19.34 -6.29 -0.39
N SER A 51 19.11 -7.53 0.02
CA SER A 51 20.04 -8.65 -0.21
C SER A 51 20.29 -8.95 -1.69
N ASP A 52 19.45 -8.46 -2.59
CA ASP A 52 19.60 -8.57 -4.05
C ASP A 52 20.35 -7.39 -4.68
N GLY A 53 20.86 -6.44 -3.87
CA GLY A 53 21.53 -5.22 -4.32
C GLY A 53 20.60 -4.11 -4.81
N SER A 54 19.28 -4.30 -4.73
CA SER A 54 18.31 -3.25 -5.04
C SER A 54 18.16 -2.26 -3.89
N MET A 55 17.88 -1.00 -4.21
CA MET A 55 17.52 0.04 -3.23
C MET A 55 16.00 0.17 -3.19
N GLY A 56 15.42 0.07 -2.00
CA GLY A 56 13.97 0.26 -1.81
C GLY A 56 13.65 0.90 -0.46
N PRO A 57 12.43 1.44 -0.28
CA PRO A 57 12.01 1.95 1.02
C PRO A 57 11.97 0.82 2.04
N ARG A 58 12.46 1.10 3.25
CA ARG A 58 12.47 0.18 4.37
C ARG A 58 11.08 -0.33 4.74
N ARG A 59 10.08 0.56 4.71
CA ARG A 59 8.65 0.22 4.87
C ARG A 59 7.82 1.10 3.93
N PRO A 60 7.55 0.62 2.72
CA PRO A 60 6.82 1.38 1.71
C PRO A 60 5.41 1.73 2.21
N PRO A 61 4.83 2.86 1.79
CA PRO A 61 3.41 3.08 2.01
C PRO A 61 2.62 1.97 1.28
N PRO A 62 1.44 1.56 1.80
CA PRO A 62 0.61 0.47 1.28
C PRO A 62 0.00 0.72 -0.12
N THR A 63 0.53 1.67 -0.88
CA THR A 63 0.25 1.92 -2.31
C THR A 63 1.28 1.31 -3.25
N ALA A 64 2.39 0.75 -2.74
CA ALA A 64 3.38 0.13 -3.60
C ALA A 64 2.94 -1.28 -4.02
N LEU A 65 2.54 -1.40 -5.29
CA LEU A 65 2.04 -2.64 -5.91
C LEU A 65 2.99 -3.82 -5.66
N LEU A 66 4.29 -3.65 -5.89
CA LEU A 66 5.29 -4.72 -5.83
C LEU A 66 5.60 -5.17 -4.40
N ASP A 67 5.39 -4.33 -3.39
CA ASP A 67 5.58 -4.72 -2.00
C ASP A 67 4.39 -5.54 -1.47
N CYS A 68 3.19 -5.27 -1.98
CA CYS A 68 1.99 -6.08 -1.71
C CYS A 68 1.97 -7.37 -2.53
N PHE A 69 2.57 -7.36 -3.72
CA PHE A 69 2.55 -8.45 -4.69
C PHE A 69 3.98 -8.76 -5.18
N PRO A 70 4.84 -9.33 -4.33
CA PRO A 70 6.23 -9.62 -4.69
C PRO A 70 6.36 -10.67 -5.80
N GLY A 71 5.34 -11.51 -6.01
CA GLY A 71 5.24 -12.48 -7.10
C GLY A 71 4.43 -11.99 -8.30
N LEU A 72 4.23 -10.68 -8.47
CA LEU A 72 3.42 -10.15 -9.55
C LEU A 72 4.02 -10.48 -10.92
N GLU A 73 3.27 -11.26 -11.70
CA GLU A 73 3.65 -11.72 -13.04
C GLU A 73 2.55 -11.46 -14.05
N LEU A 74 2.93 -11.31 -15.34
CA LEU A 74 1.98 -11.11 -16.43
C LEU A 74 1.38 -12.45 -16.88
N ASP A 75 0.06 -12.53 -16.96
CA ASP A 75 -0.66 -13.67 -17.53
C ASP A 75 -1.14 -13.34 -18.96
N LEU A 76 -0.20 -13.30 -19.90
CA LEU A 76 -0.50 -12.86 -21.26
C LEU A 76 -1.29 -13.91 -22.04
N PRO A 77 -2.39 -13.53 -22.72
CA PRO A 77 -3.09 -14.46 -23.59
C PRO A 77 -2.22 -14.83 -24.81
N PRO A 78 -2.50 -15.95 -25.50
CA PRO A 78 -1.72 -16.41 -26.66
C PRO A 78 -1.62 -15.38 -27.81
N GLY A 79 -2.61 -14.48 -27.90
CA GLY A 79 -2.64 -13.38 -28.88
C GLY A 79 -1.89 -12.11 -28.45
N GLY A 80 -1.24 -12.11 -27.29
CA GLY A 80 -0.54 -10.96 -26.74
C GLY A 80 -1.47 -9.89 -26.14
N PRO A 81 -0.88 -8.83 -25.57
CA PRO A 81 -1.65 -7.82 -24.84
C PRO A 81 -2.44 -6.92 -25.81
N SER A 82 -3.67 -6.61 -25.42
CA SER A 82 -4.56 -5.76 -26.23
C SER A 82 -4.21 -4.28 -26.05
N TRP A 83 -3.90 -3.58 -27.14
CA TRP A 83 -3.49 -2.17 -27.13
C TRP A 83 -4.67 -1.22 -27.29
N ARG A 84 -4.58 -0.05 -26.65
CA ARG A 84 -5.53 1.04 -26.89
C ARG A 84 -5.46 1.49 -28.36
N PRO A 85 -6.60 1.67 -29.04
CA PRO A 85 -6.62 2.11 -30.45
C PRO A 85 -6.12 3.55 -30.66
N SER A 86 -6.13 4.39 -29.62
CA SER A 86 -5.79 5.81 -29.73
C SER A 86 -4.28 6.05 -29.60
N MET A 87 -3.71 6.85 -30.50
CA MET A 87 -2.28 7.24 -30.42
C MET A 87 -1.99 8.39 -29.44
N ARG A 88 -3.01 9.03 -28.85
CA ARG A 88 -2.80 10.16 -27.90
C ARG A 88 -2.18 9.71 -26.59
N ALA A 89 -2.40 8.44 -26.21
CA ALA A 89 -1.74 7.80 -25.08
C ALA A 89 -1.49 6.34 -25.46
N ARG A 90 -0.22 5.91 -25.44
CA ARG A 90 0.14 4.50 -25.62
C ARG A 90 -0.15 3.75 -24.32
N GLY A 91 -0.87 2.65 -24.40
CA GLY A 91 -1.20 1.84 -23.25
C GLY A 91 -2.06 0.64 -23.61
N LEU A 92 -2.17 -0.30 -22.67
CA LEU A 92 -2.97 -1.51 -22.84
C LEU A 92 -4.44 -1.25 -22.49
N LEU A 93 -5.33 -2.01 -23.12
CA LEU A 93 -6.75 -2.08 -22.78
C LEU A 93 -6.96 -2.92 -21.52
N ASN A 94 -6.20 -4.00 -21.37
CA ASN A 94 -6.17 -4.84 -20.18
C ASN A 94 -4.73 -5.31 -19.91
N LEU A 95 -4.37 -5.41 -18.63
CA LEU A 95 -3.09 -5.96 -18.17
C LEU A 95 -3.38 -7.15 -17.25
N PRO A 96 -3.50 -8.38 -17.80
CA PRO A 96 -3.73 -9.57 -17.00
C PRO A 96 -2.48 -9.91 -16.18
N VAL A 97 -2.68 -10.17 -14.88
CA VAL A 97 -1.62 -10.47 -13.92
C VAL A 97 -2.05 -11.57 -12.94
N HIS A 98 -1.08 -12.30 -12.41
CA HIS A 98 -1.24 -13.18 -11.24
C HIS A 98 -0.16 -12.82 -10.20
N TYR A 99 -0.35 -13.21 -8.94
CA TYR A 99 0.55 -12.89 -7.82
C TYR A 99 0.41 -13.90 -6.68
#